data_AF-A0A8S2W0Y7-F1
#
_entry.id   AF-A0A8S2W0Y7-F1
#
_cell.length_a   1.000
_cell.length_b   1.000
_cell.length_c   1.000
_cell.angle_alpha   90.00
_cell.angle_beta   90.00
_cell.angle_gamma   90.00
#
_symmetry.space_group_name_H-M   'P 1'
#
loop_
_entity.id
_entity.type
_entity.pdbx_description
1 polymer ?
#
loop_
_entity_poly.entity_id
_entity_poly.type
_entity_poly.pdbx_seq_one_letter_code
_entity_poly.pdbx_strand_id
1 'polypeptide(L)' 'MVDEDIIGFEPYARTVTDDELSIPTDKRVFILATALRQGYSIERLFELTKIDRWF' A
#
# COMPACT_ATOMS: atom_id res chain seq x y z
N MET A 1 -16.35 6.52 0.81
CA MET A 1 -16.91 6.15 2.13
C MET A 1 -15.96 5.12 2.71
N VAL A 2 -15.49 5.30 3.94
CA VAL A 2 -14.57 4.33 4.57
C VAL A 2 -15.42 3.16 5.07
N ASP A 3 -14.96 1.93 4.85
CA ASP A 3 -15.67 0.71 5.29
C ASP A 3 -15.65 0.62 6.82
N GLU A 4 -16.81 0.41 7.45
CA GLU A 4 -16.94 0.36 8.92
C GLU A 4 -16.26 -0.87 9.52
N ASP A 5 -16.09 -1.92 8.73
CA ASP A 5 -15.44 -3.17 9.14
C ASP A 5 -13.90 -3.04 9.21
N ILE A 6 -13.32 -1.92 8.75
CA ILE A 6 -11.87 -1.73 8.68
C ILE A 6 -11.38 -0.98 9.91
N ILE A 7 -10.70 -1.72 10.78
CA ILE A 7 -10.14 -1.24 12.06
C ILE A 7 -8.85 -0.43 11.93
N GLY A 8 -8.18 -0.44 10.77
CA GLY A 8 -6.97 0.35 10.54
C GLY A 8 -6.15 -0.03 9.32
N PHE A 9 -4.82 0.05 9.45
CA PHE A 9 -3.86 -0.23 8.38
C PHE A 9 -3.67 -1.73 8.19
N GLU A 10 -4.62 -2.37 7.51
CA GLU A 10 -4.61 -3.81 7.28
C GLU A 10 -4.06 -4.19 5.90
N PRO A 11 -3.29 -5.28 5.79
CA PRO A 11 -2.85 -5.82 4.50
C PRO A 11 -3.93 -6.68 3.86
N TYR A 12 -4.03 -6.62 2.53
CA TYR A 12 -4.79 -7.58 1.75
C TYR A 12 -4.14 -8.97 1.79
N ALA A 13 -4.97 -10.02 1.72
CA ALA A 13 -4.53 -11.41 1.65
C ALA A 13 -3.89 -11.81 0.30
N ARG A 14 -3.77 -10.90 -0.67
CA ARG A 14 -3.29 -11.19 -2.03
C ARG A 14 -1.90 -10.59 -2.29
N THR A 15 -1.16 -11.19 -3.21
CA THR A 15 0.12 -10.65 -3.67
C THR A 15 -0.09 -9.29 -4.36
N VAL A 16 0.82 -8.35 -4.11
CA VAL A 16 0.79 -7.01 -4.69
C VAL A 16 1.73 -6.95 -5.88
N THR A 17 1.38 -6.16 -6.89
CA THR A 17 2.30 -5.86 -8.00
C THR A 17 2.71 -4.39 -7.99
N ASP A 18 3.83 -4.09 -8.64
CA ASP A 18 4.36 -2.74 -8.72
C ASP A 18 3.42 -1.77 -9.46
N ASP A 19 2.64 -2.28 -10.43
CA ASP A 19 1.65 -1.49 -11.16
C ASP A 19 0.50 -1.01 -10.26
N GLU A 20 0.12 -1.81 -9.25
CA GLU A 20 -0.91 -1.43 -8.28
C GLU A 20 -0.42 -0.35 -7.30
N LEU A 21 0.90 -0.25 -7.09
CA LEU A 21 1.52 0.80 -6.29
C LEU A 21 1.68 2.10 -7.09
N SER A 22 1.94 1.99 -8.40
CA SER A 22 2.11 3.16 -9.28
C SER A 22 0.77 3.85 -9.60
N ILE A 23 -0.32 3.09 -9.74
CA ILE A 23 -1.65 3.63 -10.05
C ILE A 23 -2.43 3.94 -8.75
N PRO A 24 -2.82 5.20 -8.49
CA PRO A 24 -3.58 5.56 -7.31
C PRO A 24 -5.00 4.99 -7.35
N THR A 25 -5.35 4.23 -6.33
CA THR A 25 -6.72 3.72 -6.09
C THR A 25 -7.12 3.99 -4.64
N ASP A 26 -8.42 3.93 -4.36
CA ASP A 26 -8.99 3.95 -3.01
C ASP A 26 -8.44 2.83 -2.11
N LYS A 27 -7.99 1.73 -2.72
CA LYS A 27 -7.39 0.57 -2.06
C LYS A 27 -5.89 0.70 -1.78
N ARG A 28 -5.26 1.81 -2.17
CA ARG A 28 -3.81 2.01 -2.10
C ARG A 28 -3.24 1.80 -0.69
N VAL A 29 -3.96 2.19 0.35
CA VAL A 29 -3.51 2.05 1.75
C VAL A 29 -3.32 0.57 2.13
N PHE A 30 -4.24 -0.30 1.76
CA PHE A 30 -4.14 -1.74 2.03
C PHE A 30 -3.07 -2.42 1.16
N ILE A 31 -2.91 -1.95 -0.08
CA ILE A 31 -1.86 -2.37 -1.01
C ILE A 31 -0.47 -2.04 -0.42
N LEU A 32 -0.30 -0.84 0.15
CA LEU A 32 0.92 -0.45 0.87
C LEU A 32 1.19 -1.33 2.09
N ALA A 33 0.17 -1.59 2.92
CA ALA A 33 0.30 -2.47 4.09
C ALA A 33 0.79 -3.87 3.68
N THR A 34 0.30 -4.36 2.54
CA THR A 34 0.67 -5.67 2.01
C THR A 34 2.09 -5.67 1.45
N ALA A 35 2.48 -4.63 0.72
CA ALA A 35 3.83 -4.51 0.16
C ALA A 35 4.89 -4.41 1.27
N LEU A 36 4.60 -3.65 2.34
CA LEU A 36 5.44 -3.59 3.53
C LEU A 36 5.57 -4.96 4.20
N ARG A 37 4.46 -5.71 4.35
CA ARG A 37 4.51 -7.09 4.85
C ARG A 37 5.31 -8.04 3.96
N GLN A 38 5.32 -7.80 2.65
CA GLN A 38 6.10 -8.57 1.68
C GLN A 38 7.58 -8.16 1.62
N GLY A 39 8.00 -7.18 2.42
CA GLY A 39 9.40 -6.78 2.53
C GLY A 39 9.86 -5.81 1.43
N TYR A 40 8.93 -5.07 0.81
CA TYR A 40 9.31 -3.96 -0.06
C TYR A 40 10.08 -2.90 0.75
N SER A 41 11.15 -2.36 0.16
CA SER A 41 11.90 -1.27 0.80
C SER A 41 11.13 0.05 0.71
N ILE A 42 11.37 0.94 1.68
CA ILE A 42 10.79 2.28 1.70
C ILE A 42 11.20 3.07 0.43
N GLU A 43 12.43 2.88 -0.04
CA GLU A 43 12.92 3.48 -1.27
C GLU A 43 12.09 3.04 -2.48
N ARG A 44 11.81 1.75 -2.61
CA ARG A 44 11.00 1.21 -3.72
C ARG A 44 9.56 1.72 -3.63
N LEU A 45 8.98 1.76 -2.44
CA LEU A 45 7.63 2.29 -2.24
C LEU A 45 7.56 3.78 -2.58
N PHE A 46 8.56 4.57 -2.20
CA PHE A 46 8.67 5.97 -2.59
C PHE A 46 8.77 6.12 -4.11
N GLU A 47 9.60 5.31 -4.77
CA GLU A 47 9.78 5.36 -6.22
C GLU A 47 8.47 5.09 -6.98
N LEU A 48 7.70 4.09 -6.52
CA LEU A 48 6.44 3.69 -7.15
C LEU A 48 5.28 4.65 -6.82
N THR A 49 5.14 5.06 -5.56
CA THR A 49 3.92 5.75 -5.09
C THR A 49 4.06 7.27 -5.02
N LYS A 50 5.30 7.77 -4.92
CA LYS A 50 5.65 9.17 -4.62
C LYS A 50 5.13 9.69 -3.27
N ILE A 51 4.71 8.78 -2.38
CA ILE A 51 4.39 9.12 -0.98
C ILE A 51 5.70 9.44 -0.28
N ASP A 52 5.75 10.57 0.43
CA ASP A 52 6.94 10.96 1.17
C ASP A 52 7.28 9.90 2.23
N ARG A 53 8.58 9.63 2.39
CA ARG A 53 9.11 8.53 3.24
C ARG A 53 8.80 8.72 4.73
N TRP A 54 8.40 9.91 5.14
CA TRP A 54 7.97 10.16 6.51
C TRP A 54 6.64 9.44 6.82
N PHE A 55 5.79 9.27 5.80
CA PHE A 55 4.56 8.49 5.87
C PHE A 55 4.81 7.02 5.52
#